data_AF-A0BHT3-F1
#
_entry.id   AF-A0BHT3-F1
#
_cell.length_a   1.000
_cell.length_b   1.000
_cell.length_c   1.000
_cell.angle_alpha   90.00
_cell.angle_beta   90.00
_cell.angle_gamma   90.00
#
_symmetry.space_group_name_H-M   'P 1'
#
loop_
_entity.id
_entity.type
_entity.pdbx_description
1 polymer ?
#
loop_
_entity_poly.entity_id
_entity_poly.type
_entity_poly.pdbx_seq_one_letter_code
_entity_poly.pdbx_strand_id
1 'polypeptide(L)'
;MINLIGFTLLVVGCQTSTIKLSSFYECSCQNLLTDKDCILEFCNWNNNTSLCQNKSCGEFNKGDCQGVPDPFQCTWNYQLDKCETFTKCSDYSFSITQANRCYELIKCQADVGTIDIMAGTIKCMAKSNESAKSITNCDKIPYDHCEWLATDDEKQCVRNKETQSCETRTITQCSDYKKIDECDPSACYWNETCKPLECSILPEQSCQFYFSIDSKDVTLCTWNQNQCVDLEPESLDQGQCLSYTLYSYAWDPSSEQCEICSKNSIQKRLFFFGFILLALSLN
;
A
#
# COMPACT_ATOMS: atom_id res chain seq x y z
N MET A 1 -19.54 -45.86 17.71
CA MET A 1 -20.01 -45.06 18.86
C MET A 1 -18.79 -44.69 19.70
N ILE A 2 -18.16 -43.55 19.41
CA ILE A 2 -17.34 -42.71 20.31
C ILE A 2 -17.34 -41.32 19.65
N ASN A 3 -17.49 -40.31 20.50
CA ASN A 3 -18.11 -39.04 20.20
C ASN A 3 -17.27 -38.09 19.35
N LEU A 4 -18.00 -37.44 18.44
CA LEU A 4 -17.64 -36.32 17.60
C LEU A 4 -18.05 -35.04 18.35
N ILE A 5 -17.21 -34.47 19.22
CA ILE A 5 -17.45 -33.16 19.84
C ILE A 5 -16.12 -32.44 20.13
N GLY A 6 -16.00 -31.20 19.65
CA GLY A 6 -15.08 -30.17 20.14
C GLY A 6 -13.82 -30.07 19.28
N PHE A 7 -13.52 -29.00 18.55
CA PHE A 7 -13.84 -27.60 18.79
C PHE A 7 -13.71 -26.88 17.43
N THR A 8 -14.83 -26.69 16.72
CA THR A 8 -14.86 -25.72 15.63
C THR A 8 -15.02 -24.35 16.28
N LEU A 9 -13.91 -23.76 16.72
CA LEU A 9 -13.81 -22.31 16.88
C LEU A 9 -13.85 -21.73 15.46
N LEU A 10 -15.05 -21.68 14.88
CA LEU A 10 -15.39 -20.70 13.85
C LEU A 10 -15.39 -19.36 14.58
N VAL A 11 -14.20 -18.81 14.79
CA VAL A 11 -14.04 -17.37 14.79
C VAL A 11 -14.56 -16.98 13.41
N VAL A 12 -15.78 -16.44 13.36
CA VAL A 12 -16.17 -15.54 12.28
C VAL A 12 -15.23 -14.36 12.45
N GLY A 13 -14.00 -14.54 11.98
CA GLY A 13 -13.08 -13.45 11.82
C GLY A 13 -13.72 -12.64 10.71
N CYS A 14 -14.21 -11.45 11.05
CA CYS A 14 -14.22 -10.36 10.09
C CYS A 14 -12.85 -10.44 9.40
N GLN A 15 -12.82 -10.94 8.16
CA GLN A 15 -11.58 -10.99 7.41
C GLN A 15 -11.31 -9.54 7.04
N THR A 16 -10.60 -8.83 7.91
CA THR A 16 -10.07 -7.51 7.58
C THR A 16 -9.25 -7.68 6.31
N SER A 17 -9.53 -6.87 5.29
CA SER A 17 -8.80 -6.87 4.02
C SER A 17 -7.45 -6.19 4.17
N THR A 18 -6.64 -6.76 5.05
CA THR A 18 -5.27 -6.36 5.33
C THR A 18 -4.37 -7.08 4.35
N ILE A 19 -3.79 -6.32 3.44
CA ILE A 19 -2.87 -6.83 2.42
C ILE A 19 -1.49 -6.26 2.63
N LYS A 20 -0.47 -7.05 2.27
CA LYS A 20 0.91 -6.57 2.26
C LYS A 20 1.02 -5.41 1.28
N LEU A 21 1.72 -4.35 1.65
CA LEU A 21 2.02 -3.22 0.77
C LEU A 21 2.68 -3.65 -0.55
N SER A 22 3.45 -4.75 -0.52
CA SER A 22 4.02 -5.33 -1.74
C SER A 22 2.95 -5.74 -2.74
N SER A 23 1.82 -6.25 -2.24
CA SER A 23 0.67 -6.73 -3.01
C SER A 23 -0.35 -5.62 -3.32
N PHE A 24 -0.11 -4.40 -2.81
CA PHE A 24 -0.91 -3.23 -3.11
C PHE A 24 -0.67 -2.80 -4.55
N TYR A 25 -1.74 -2.48 -5.28
CA TYR A 25 -1.66 -2.03 -6.67
C TYR A 25 -0.98 -3.05 -7.62
N GLU A 26 -1.27 -4.35 -7.53
CA GLU A 26 -0.63 -5.39 -8.38
C GLU A 26 -1.43 -5.80 -9.65
N CYS A 27 -2.68 -5.37 -9.83
CA CYS A 27 -3.51 -5.79 -10.96
C CYS A 27 -3.10 -5.14 -12.29
N SER A 28 -2.39 -5.86 -13.15
CA SER A 28 -2.05 -5.40 -14.50
C SER A 28 -3.21 -5.51 -15.49
N CYS A 29 -3.22 -4.68 -16.54
CA CYS A 29 -4.27 -4.71 -17.57
C CYS A 29 -4.35 -6.06 -18.28
N GLN A 30 -3.24 -6.81 -18.36
CA GLN A 30 -3.21 -8.13 -18.99
C GLN A 30 -4.05 -9.17 -18.23
N ASN A 31 -4.41 -8.92 -16.97
CA ASN A 31 -5.33 -9.75 -16.20
C ASN A 31 -6.80 -9.46 -16.55
N LEU A 32 -7.10 -8.40 -17.30
CA LEU A 32 -8.45 -7.96 -17.66
C LEU A 32 -8.80 -8.54 -19.03
N LEU A 33 -9.71 -9.51 -19.04
CA LEU A 33 -9.97 -10.38 -20.20
C LEU A 33 -11.06 -9.86 -21.15
N THR A 34 -11.78 -8.80 -20.78
CA THR A 34 -12.87 -8.24 -21.59
C THR A 34 -12.67 -6.75 -21.85
N ASP A 35 -13.34 -6.23 -22.89
CA ASP A 35 -13.33 -4.81 -23.24
C ASP A 35 -13.93 -3.94 -22.14
N LYS A 36 -14.99 -4.45 -21.49
CA LYS A 36 -15.67 -3.82 -20.36
C LYS A 36 -14.82 -3.79 -19.09
N ASP A 37 -13.97 -4.79 -18.91
CA ASP A 37 -13.03 -4.83 -17.78
C ASP A 37 -11.78 -3.98 -18.02
N CYS A 38 -11.53 -3.59 -19.28
CA CYS A 38 -10.34 -2.84 -19.63
C CYS A 38 -10.45 -1.37 -19.20
N ILE A 39 -9.74 -1.01 -18.14
CA ILE A 39 -9.81 0.35 -17.57
C ILE A 39 -9.16 1.36 -18.53
N LEU A 40 -9.94 2.10 -19.29
CA LEU A 40 -9.39 3.03 -20.29
C LEU A 40 -8.56 4.18 -19.71
N GLU A 41 -8.63 4.43 -18.40
CA GLU A 41 -7.79 5.41 -17.70
C GLU A 41 -6.33 4.95 -17.66
N PHE A 42 -6.09 3.66 -17.44
CA PHE A 42 -4.73 3.09 -17.30
C PHE A 42 -4.35 2.10 -18.40
N CYS A 43 -5.32 1.57 -19.12
CA CYS A 43 -5.17 0.53 -20.11
C CYS A 43 -5.62 0.99 -21.49
N ASN A 44 -5.12 0.30 -22.51
CA ASN A 44 -5.57 0.39 -23.89
C ASN A 44 -6.19 -0.97 -24.28
N TRP A 45 -7.45 -0.97 -24.70
CA TRP A 45 -8.08 -2.15 -25.28
C TRP A 45 -7.69 -2.28 -26.74
N ASN A 46 -7.08 -3.40 -27.12
CA ASN A 46 -6.77 -3.69 -28.51
C ASN A 46 -7.87 -4.54 -29.16
N ASN A 47 -8.71 -3.89 -29.97
CA ASN A 47 -9.83 -4.52 -30.69
C ASN A 47 -9.40 -5.65 -31.64
N ASN A 48 -8.15 -5.66 -32.12
CA ASN A 48 -7.69 -6.69 -33.06
C ASN A 48 -7.25 -7.97 -32.34
N THR A 49 -6.72 -7.85 -31.12
CA THR A 49 -6.24 -8.99 -30.34
C THR A 49 -7.21 -9.40 -29.23
N SER A 50 -8.23 -8.59 -28.95
CA SER A 50 -9.10 -8.71 -27.78
C SER A 50 -8.30 -8.83 -26.48
N LEU A 51 -7.26 -8.00 -26.35
CA LEU A 51 -6.40 -7.97 -25.17
C LEU A 51 -6.36 -6.56 -24.60
N CYS A 52 -6.46 -6.47 -23.28
CA CYS A 52 -6.23 -5.24 -22.54
C CYS A 52 -4.74 -5.09 -22.23
N GLN A 53 -4.14 -3.96 -22.60
CA GLN A 53 -2.71 -3.70 -22.44
C GLN A 53 -2.49 -2.47 -21.57
N ASN A 54 -1.40 -2.46 -20.81
CA ASN A 54 -1.02 -1.29 -20.03
C ASN A 54 -0.72 -0.10 -20.97
N LYS A 55 -1.18 1.10 -20.63
CA LYS A 55 -0.60 2.33 -21.20
C LYS A 55 0.87 2.42 -20.85
N SER A 56 1.66 2.97 -21.76
CA SER A 56 3.06 3.31 -21.47
C SER A 56 3.13 4.54 -20.57
N CYS A 57 4.20 4.65 -19.77
CA CYS A 57 4.28 5.75 -18.79
C CYS A 57 4.16 7.13 -19.42
N GLY A 58 4.72 7.33 -20.62
CA GLY A 58 4.65 8.62 -21.34
C GLY A 58 3.24 9.04 -21.76
N GLU A 59 2.24 8.18 -21.65
CA GLU A 59 0.83 8.48 -21.94
C GLU A 59 0.08 9.08 -20.75
N PHE A 60 0.66 9.06 -19.53
CA PHE A 60 0.01 9.60 -18.33
C PHE A 60 0.30 11.08 -18.12
N ASN A 61 -0.73 11.83 -17.70
CA ASN A 61 -0.54 13.19 -17.20
C ASN A 61 0.04 13.17 -15.77
N LYS A 62 0.42 14.31 -15.21
CA LYS A 62 1.01 14.38 -13.86
C LYS A 62 0.13 13.78 -12.76
N GLY A 63 -1.16 14.10 -12.76
CA GLY A 63 -2.11 13.61 -11.74
C GLY A 63 -2.27 12.10 -11.83
N ASP A 64 -2.42 11.59 -13.05
CA ASP A 64 -2.56 10.16 -13.29
C ASP A 64 -1.26 9.45 -12.93
N CYS A 65 -0.10 9.96 -13.37
CA CYS A 65 1.22 9.36 -13.19
C CYS A 65 1.56 9.02 -11.74
N GLN A 66 1.16 9.87 -10.79
CA GLN A 66 1.40 9.66 -9.36
C GLN A 66 0.37 8.72 -8.72
N GLY A 67 -0.81 8.61 -9.33
CA GLY A 67 -1.85 7.66 -8.93
C GLY A 67 -1.79 6.32 -9.68
N VAL A 68 -0.88 6.15 -10.66
CA VAL A 68 -0.83 4.93 -11.46
C VAL A 68 -0.36 3.77 -10.58
N PRO A 69 -1.16 2.69 -10.48
CA PRO A 69 -0.80 1.51 -9.70
C PRO A 69 0.47 0.82 -10.21
N ASP A 70 1.03 -0.09 -9.42
CA ASP A 70 2.34 -0.69 -9.63
C ASP A 70 2.48 -1.81 -10.69
N PRO A 71 1.49 -2.25 -11.51
CA PRO A 71 1.87 -2.99 -12.71
C PRO A 71 2.43 -2.08 -13.81
N PHE A 72 2.17 -0.77 -13.76
CA PHE A 72 2.61 0.17 -14.78
C PHE A 72 4.03 0.64 -14.55
N GLN A 73 4.49 0.56 -13.28
CA GLN A 73 5.79 1.05 -12.83
C GLN A 73 6.06 2.44 -13.41
N CYS A 74 5.19 3.41 -13.10
CA CYS A 74 5.33 4.77 -13.62
C CYS A 74 5.59 5.75 -12.47
N THR A 75 6.31 6.82 -12.78
CA THR A 75 6.66 7.88 -11.83
C THR A 75 6.81 9.22 -12.53
N TRP A 76 6.42 10.30 -11.85
CA TRP A 76 6.58 11.62 -12.41
C TRP A 76 8.04 12.07 -12.28
N ASN A 77 8.73 12.19 -13.41
CA ASN A 77 10.04 12.82 -13.44
C ASN A 77 9.86 14.34 -13.36
N TYR A 78 10.01 14.87 -12.14
CA TYR A 78 9.93 16.30 -11.85
C TYR A 78 10.96 17.17 -12.57
N GLN A 79 12.08 16.61 -13.03
CA GLN A 79 13.09 17.35 -13.78
C GLN A 79 12.71 17.49 -15.25
N LEU A 80 12.11 16.43 -15.82
CA LEU A 80 11.72 16.36 -17.22
C LEU A 80 10.26 16.75 -17.47
N ASP A 81 9.49 16.98 -16.40
CA ASP A 81 8.06 17.28 -16.40
C ASP A 81 7.24 16.28 -17.24
N LYS A 82 7.54 14.99 -17.07
CA LYS A 82 6.87 13.88 -17.76
C LYS A 82 6.84 12.62 -16.91
N CYS A 83 5.92 11.73 -17.24
CA CYS A 83 5.81 10.42 -16.61
C CYS A 83 6.76 9.41 -17.28
N GLU A 84 7.56 8.70 -16.48
CA GLU A 84 8.57 7.74 -16.93
C GLU A 84 8.44 6.41 -16.21
N THR A 85 9.11 5.37 -16.71
CA THR A 85 9.15 4.08 -16.05
C THR A 85 9.95 4.15 -14.76
N PHE A 86 9.30 3.85 -13.65
CA PHE A 86 9.90 3.61 -12.36
C PHE A 86 10.83 2.40 -12.40
N THR A 87 12.05 2.59 -11.93
CA THR A 87 13.08 1.56 -11.85
C THR A 87 13.29 1.09 -10.40
N LYS A 88 13.76 1.98 -9.54
CA LYS A 88 14.01 1.74 -8.11
C LYS A 88 14.05 3.06 -7.35
N CYS A 89 13.68 3.04 -6.06
CA CYS A 89 13.67 4.24 -5.22
C CYS A 89 15.03 4.96 -5.15
N SER A 90 16.14 4.21 -5.20
CA SER A 90 17.49 4.78 -5.11
C SER A 90 17.95 5.58 -6.33
N ASP A 91 17.19 5.56 -7.43
CA ASP A 91 17.43 6.43 -8.58
C ASP A 91 16.88 7.86 -8.37
N TYR A 92 16.07 8.07 -7.32
CA TYR A 92 15.46 9.36 -7.03
C TYR A 92 16.21 10.09 -5.90
N SER A 93 16.46 11.37 -6.13
CA SER A 93 16.97 12.28 -5.12
C SER A 93 16.30 13.63 -5.25
N PHE A 94 15.95 14.22 -4.11
CA PHE A 94 15.26 15.49 -4.03
C PHE A 94 16.01 16.43 -3.09
N SER A 95 15.65 17.72 -3.15
CA SER A 95 16.05 18.64 -2.08
C SER A 95 15.54 18.11 -0.74
N ILE A 96 16.29 18.33 0.34
CA ILE A 96 15.87 18.02 1.71
C ILE A 96 14.47 18.61 1.99
N THR A 97 14.18 19.82 1.50
CA THR A 97 12.87 20.48 1.65
C THR A 97 11.73 19.81 0.88
N GLN A 98 12.04 18.86 -0.01
CA GLN A 98 11.12 18.13 -0.88
C GLN A 98 11.20 16.62 -0.67
N ALA A 99 11.73 16.17 0.48
CA ALA A 99 11.87 14.74 0.77
C ALA A 99 10.51 14.01 0.80
N ASN A 100 9.42 14.74 1.05
CA ASN A 100 8.05 14.23 0.96
C ASN A 100 7.73 13.63 -0.42
N ARG A 101 8.42 14.05 -1.48
CA ARG A 101 8.29 13.46 -2.83
C ARG A 101 8.72 12.00 -2.90
N CYS A 102 9.58 11.54 -1.99
CA CYS A 102 9.87 10.11 -1.88
C CYS A 102 8.63 9.31 -1.48
N TYR A 103 7.68 9.89 -0.74
CA TYR A 103 6.46 9.23 -0.27
C TYR A 103 5.32 9.31 -1.27
N GLU A 104 5.38 10.24 -2.23
CA GLU A 104 4.48 10.24 -3.40
C GLU A 104 4.67 8.96 -4.25
N LEU A 105 5.86 8.36 -4.16
CA LEU A 105 6.10 7.02 -4.67
C LEU A 105 5.69 6.04 -3.57
N ILE A 106 4.48 5.49 -3.63
CA ILE A 106 3.87 4.63 -2.59
C ILE A 106 4.83 3.57 -1.99
N LYS A 107 5.76 3.05 -2.80
CA LYS A 107 6.73 2.01 -2.41
C LYS A 107 8.06 2.54 -1.90
N CYS A 108 8.23 3.85 -1.82
CA CYS A 108 9.45 4.50 -1.38
C CYS A 108 9.21 5.36 -0.13
N GLN A 109 10.32 5.70 0.52
CA GLN A 109 10.39 6.67 1.59
C GLN A 109 11.71 7.43 1.47
N ALA A 110 11.87 8.50 2.24
CA ALA A 110 13.11 9.24 2.31
C ALA A 110 14.19 8.44 3.08
N ASP A 111 15.41 8.37 2.55
CA ASP A 111 16.55 7.73 3.21
C ASP A 111 17.35 8.75 4.02
N VAL A 112 17.01 8.88 5.30
CA VAL A 112 17.61 9.82 6.24
C VAL A 112 19.13 9.66 6.33
N GLY A 113 19.65 8.43 6.19
CA GLY A 113 21.09 8.15 6.17
C GLY A 113 21.85 8.79 5.01
N THR A 114 21.15 9.19 3.95
CA THR A 114 21.73 9.79 2.73
C THR A 114 21.63 11.30 2.67
N ILE A 115 21.19 11.96 3.74
CA ILE A 115 21.14 13.43 3.80
C ILE A 115 22.54 14.01 3.60
N ASP A 116 22.71 14.74 2.50
CA ASP A 116 23.87 15.57 2.22
C ASP A 116 23.50 17.03 2.50
N ILE A 117 23.98 17.55 3.63
CA ILE A 117 23.72 18.93 4.08
C ILE A 117 24.39 19.94 3.15
N MET A 118 25.55 19.60 2.56
CA MET A 118 26.27 20.52 1.66
C MET A 118 25.58 20.61 0.31
N ALA A 119 25.13 19.48 -0.23
CA ALA A 119 24.36 19.44 -1.48
C ALA A 119 22.90 19.84 -1.28
N GLY A 120 22.39 19.79 -0.05
CA GLY A 120 20.98 20.07 0.27
C GLY A 120 20.03 18.99 -0.26
N THR A 121 20.50 17.74 -0.37
CA THR A 121 19.77 16.64 -1.02
C THR A 121 19.59 15.42 -0.13
N ILE A 122 18.58 14.61 -0.46
CA ILE A 122 18.27 13.32 0.16
C ILE A 122 17.90 12.31 -0.95
N LYS A 123 18.23 11.03 -0.77
CA LYS A 123 17.82 9.95 -1.68
C LYS A 123 16.55 9.27 -1.18
N CYS A 124 15.83 8.62 -2.08
CA CYS A 124 14.74 7.73 -1.70
C CYS A 124 15.22 6.28 -1.58
N MET A 125 14.52 5.50 -0.77
CA MET A 125 14.76 4.08 -0.53
C MET A 125 13.43 3.33 -0.61
N ALA A 126 13.48 2.01 -0.84
CA ALA A 126 12.25 1.22 -0.83
C ALA A 126 11.71 1.04 0.60
N LYS A 127 10.39 1.07 0.72
CA LYS A 127 9.64 0.89 1.97
C LYS A 127 9.56 -0.58 2.40
N SER A 128 9.85 -1.52 1.49
CA SER A 128 9.78 -2.97 1.75
C SER A 128 11.02 -3.54 2.50
N ASN A 129 10.77 -4.00 3.73
CA ASN A 129 11.46 -4.97 4.64
C ASN A 129 13.00 -5.08 4.77
N GLU A 130 13.84 -4.78 3.78
CA GLU A 130 15.30 -4.85 3.96
C GLU A 130 16.00 -3.51 3.81
N SER A 131 15.43 -2.61 3.01
CA SER A 131 16.03 -1.29 2.78
C SER A 131 15.68 -0.31 3.89
N ALA A 132 14.47 -0.37 4.46
CA ALA A 132 13.98 0.46 5.57
C ALA A 132 14.88 0.53 6.83
N LYS A 133 15.97 -0.28 6.86
CA LYS A 133 16.98 -0.42 7.91
C LYS A 133 17.96 0.77 8.08
N SER A 134 17.60 1.98 7.64
CA SER A 134 18.58 3.07 7.50
C SER A 134 18.48 4.20 8.53
N ILE A 135 17.54 4.17 9.48
CA ILE A 135 17.42 5.26 10.45
C ILE A 135 18.44 5.04 11.56
N THR A 136 19.66 5.48 11.28
CA THR A 136 20.71 5.53 12.29
C THR A 136 20.40 6.65 13.30
N ASN A 137 19.93 7.81 12.82
CA ASN A 137 19.67 9.02 13.59
C ASN A 137 18.87 10.03 12.74
N CYS A 138 17.98 10.80 13.36
CA CYS A 138 17.16 11.85 12.73
C CYS A 138 17.70 13.29 12.95
N ASP A 139 18.84 13.46 13.64
CA ASP A 139 19.43 14.76 14.01
C ASP A 139 19.76 15.69 12.83
N LYS A 140 20.01 15.12 11.65
CA LYS A 140 20.26 15.86 10.40
C LYS A 140 18.98 16.39 9.76
N ILE A 141 17.80 15.97 10.21
CA ILE A 141 16.52 16.43 9.69
C ILE A 141 16.20 17.78 10.35
N PRO A 142 16.01 18.86 9.57
CA PRO A 142 15.55 20.12 10.13
C PRO A 142 14.21 19.93 10.86
N TYR A 143 14.03 20.59 11.99
CA TYR A 143 12.82 20.46 12.83
C TYR A 143 11.51 20.67 12.04
N ASP A 144 11.46 21.72 11.20
CA ASP A 144 10.31 22.03 10.33
C ASP A 144 10.05 20.98 9.24
N HIS A 145 10.93 19.99 9.11
CA HIS A 145 10.86 18.92 8.13
C HIS A 145 10.80 17.53 8.76
N CYS A 146 10.70 17.45 10.09
CA CYS A 146 10.53 16.21 10.84
C CYS A 146 9.06 15.70 10.82
N GLU A 147 8.47 15.69 9.63
CA GLU A 147 7.19 15.02 9.32
C GLU A 147 7.41 13.67 8.60
N TRP A 148 8.68 13.31 8.40
CA TRP A 148 9.05 12.14 7.62
C TRP A 148 8.94 10.88 8.48
N LEU A 149 7.88 10.12 8.22
CA LEU A 149 7.69 8.75 8.67
C LEU A 149 8.72 7.85 7.97
N ALA A 150 9.98 7.96 8.35
CA ALA A 150 10.90 6.87 8.12
C ALA A 150 10.62 5.86 9.26
N THR A 151 10.28 4.63 8.92
CA THR A 151 10.13 3.53 9.88
C THR A 151 11.29 2.54 9.70
N ASP A 152 12.04 2.29 10.77
CA ASP A 152 13.13 1.29 10.80
C ASP A 152 13.10 0.52 12.13
N ASP A 153 12.91 -0.80 12.15
CA ASP A 153 12.97 -1.62 13.38
C ASP A 153 12.29 -0.92 14.57
N GLU A 154 11.03 -0.55 14.36
CA GLU A 154 10.20 0.15 15.36
C GLU A 154 10.66 1.58 15.67
N LYS A 155 11.58 2.19 14.92
CA LYS A 155 12.04 3.57 15.12
C LYS A 155 11.43 4.52 14.12
N GLN A 156 11.12 5.73 14.59
CA GLN A 156 10.62 6.83 13.79
C GLN A 156 11.29 8.15 14.13
N CYS A 157 11.30 9.07 13.17
CA CYS A 157 11.70 10.46 13.37
C CYS A 157 10.51 11.29 13.88
N VAL A 158 10.63 11.83 15.09
CA VAL A 158 9.56 12.57 15.78
C VAL A 158 10.04 13.98 16.12
N ARG A 159 9.18 14.97 15.90
CA ARG A 159 9.43 16.37 16.32
C ARG A 159 9.47 16.47 17.83
N ASN A 160 10.57 16.96 18.37
CA ASN A 160 10.63 17.41 19.75
C ASN A 160 10.49 18.93 19.82
N LYS A 161 9.31 19.40 20.23
CA LYS A 161 9.00 20.83 20.36
C LYS A 161 9.82 21.54 21.43
N GLU A 162 10.23 20.83 22.47
CA GLU A 162 10.96 21.41 23.61
C GLU A 162 12.40 21.75 23.23
N THR A 163 13.04 20.86 22.48
CA THR A 163 14.42 21.02 21.99
C THR A 163 14.51 21.62 20.59
N GLN A 164 13.37 21.80 19.90
CA GLN A 164 13.30 22.22 18.50
C GLN A 164 14.19 21.33 17.60
N SER A 165 14.15 20.02 17.82
CA SER A 165 14.94 19.03 17.08
C SER A 165 14.08 17.89 16.54
N CYS A 166 14.66 17.12 15.60
CA CYS A 166 14.09 15.86 15.14
C CYS A 166 14.81 14.70 15.83
N GLU A 167 14.07 13.88 16.57
CA GLU A 167 14.62 12.81 17.40
C GLU A 167 14.19 11.44 16.91
N THR A 168 15.09 10.47 17.00
CA THR A 168 14.75 9.07 16.77
C THR A 168 14.09 8.49 18.02
N ARG A 169 12.87 7.95 17.88
CA ARG A 169 12.13 7.27 18.96
C ARG A 169 11.71 5.88 18.55
N THR A 170 11.70 4.95 19.49
CA THR A 170 11.09 3.63 19.29
C THR A 170 9.58 3.71 19.51
N ILE A 171 8.83 3.47 18.44
CA ILE A 171 7.38 3.40 18.30
C ILE A 171 7.02 2.01 17.72
N THR A 172 6.48 1.15 18.57
CA THR A 172 5.98 -0.20 18.25
C THR A 172 4.46 -0.23 18.09
N GLN A 173 3.78 0.71 18.73
CA GLN A 173 2.33 0.80 18.82
C GLN A 173 1.92 2.26 18.98
N CYS A 174 0.68 2.60 18.60
CA CYS A 174 0.20 3.98 18.67
C CYS A 174 0.26 4.55 20.10
N SER A 175 0.14 3.71 21.14
CA SER A 175 0.21 4.18 22.53
C SER A 175 1.61 4.65 22.97
N ASP A 176 2.64 4.43 22.15
CA ASP A 176 3.99 4.96 22.37
C ASP A 176 4.04 6.48 22.12
N TYR A 177 3.16 7.02 21.27
CA TYR A 177 2.99 8.47 21.11
C TYR A 177 2.31 9.09 22.33
N LYS A 178 2.95 10.11 22.92
CA LYS A 178 2.48 10.73 24.18
C LYS A 178 1.77 12.05 23.98
N LYS A 179 1.84 12.64 22.79
CA LYS A 179 1.24 13.94 22.47
C LYS A 179 0.45 13.85 21.16
N ILE A 180 -0.61 14.66 21.05
CA ILE A 180 -1.51 14.68 19.88
C ILE A 180 -0.80 14.99 18.56
N ASP A 181 0.21 15.85 18.62
CA ASP A 181 1.03 16.31 17.50
C ASP A 181 2.13 15.31 17.10
N GLU A 182 2.33 14.25 17.89
CA GLU A 182 3.22 13.15 17.56
C GLU A 182 2.45 11.95 16.98
N CYS A 183 1.13 11.88 17.17
CA CYS A 183 0.30 10.74 16.77
C CYS A 183 0.21 10.66 15.24
N ASP A 184 0.81 9.62 14.65
CA ASP A 184 0.85 9.42 13.19
C ASP A 184 -0.56 9.25 12.61
N PRO A 185 -1.06 10.22 11.81
CA PRO A 185 -2.43 10.20 11.30
C PRO A 185 -2.65 9.15 10.20
N SER A 186 -1.60 8.49 9.70
CA SER A 186 -1.70 7.48 8.64
C SER A 186 -2.01 6.07 9.17
N ALA A 187 -1.71 5.83 10.46
CA ALA A 187 -1.87 4.55 11.13
C ALA A 187 -2.58 4.65 12.50
N CYS A 188 -2.67 5.85 13.08
CA CYS A 188 -3.19 6.10 14.41
C CYS A 188 -4.15 7.30 14.45
N TYR A 189 -4.95 7.40 15.52
CA TYR A 189 -5.78 8.56 15.82
C TYR A 189 -5.67 8.94 17.30
N TRP A 190 -5.94 10.21 17.61
CA TRP A 190 -5.90 10.72 18.99
C TRP A 190 -7.28 10.74 19.63
N ASN A 191 -7.43 10.05 20.76
CA ASN A 191 -8.60 10.10 21.62
C ASN A 191 -8.17 9.91 23.07
N GLU A 192 -7.75 11.01 23.70
CA GLU A 192 -7.06 11.10 25.01
C GLU A 192 -5.67 10.45 25.02
N THR A 193 -5.52 9.32 24.35
CA THR A 193 -4.28 8.65 24.00
C THR A 193 -4.25 8.36 22.49
N CYS A 194 -3.07 8.15 21.94
CA CYS A 194 -2.94 7.74 20.55
C CYS A 194 -3.25 6.23 20.41
N LYS A 195 -4.16 5.89 19.51
CA LYS A 195 -4.74 4.54 19.32
C LYS A 195 -4.65 4.12 17.86
N PRO A 196 -4.62 2.80 17.54
CA PRO A 196 -4.62 2.33 16.16
C PRO A 196 -5.85 2.80 15.39
N LEU A 197 -5.67 3.15 14.11
CA LEU A 197 -6.80 3.37 13.22
C LEU A 197 -7.57 2.06 12.98
N GLU A 198 -8.86 2.24 12.76
CA GLU A 198 -9.80 1.22 12.29
C GLU A 198 -10.72 1.93 11.30
N CYS A 199 -11.27 1.21 10.32
CA CYS A 199 -12.14 1.83 9.32
C CYS A 199 -13.29 2.61 9.98
N SER A 200 -13.88 2.10 11.06
CA SER A 200 -15.00 2.73 11.81
C SER A 200 -14.77 4.17 12.27
N ILE A 201 -13.52 4.62 12.32
CA ILE A 201 -13.10 5.92 12.84
C ILE A 201 -12.82 6.92 11.70
N LEU A 202 -12.62 6.43 10.48
CA LEU A 202 -12.34 7.25 9.32
C LEU A 202 -13.59 8.02 8.88
N PRO A 203 -13.49 9.34 8.63
CA PRO A 203 -14.58 10.10 8.05
C PRO A 203 -14.79 9.73 6.57
N GLU A 204 -15.96 10.07 6.03
CA GLU A 204 -16.36 9.77 4.64
C GLU A 204 -15.30 10.14 3.62
N GLN A 205 -14.74 11.35 3.71
CA GLN A 205 -13.74 11.84 2.76
C GLN A 205 -12.41 11.07 2.75
N SER A 206 -12.11 10.28 3.78
CA SER A 206 -10.88 9.50 3.88
C SER A 206 -11.14 8.00 4.05
N CYS A 207 -12.38 7.55 3.84
CA CYS A 207 -12.75 6.15 3.95
C CYS A 207 -12.32 5.36 2.70
N GLN A 208 -11.02 5.07 2.62
CA GLN A 208 -10.45 4.30 1.52
C GLN A 208 -9.48 3.23 2.03
N PHE A 209 -8.55 3.63 2.89
CA PHE A 209 -7.58 2.72 3.51
C PHE A 209 -6.84 3.41 4.66
N TYR A 210 -6.11 2.62 5.45
CA TYR A 210 -5.06 3.10 6.35
C TYR A 210 -3.88 2.14 6.36
N PHE A 211 -2.72 2.61 6.82
CA PHE A 211 -1.51 1.80 6.91
C PHE A 211 -1.36 1.19 8.30
N SER A 212 -0.71 0.03 8.39
CA SER A 212 -0.16 -0.43 9.67
C SER A 212 0.89 0.57 10.18
N ILE A 213 1.17 0.56 11.48
CA ILE A 213 2.14 1.48 12.10
C ILE A 213 3.57 1.29 11.57
N ASP A 214 3.92 0.06 11.20
CA ASP A 214 5.19 -0.27 10.55
C ASP A 214 5.13 -0.09 9.03
N SER A 215 3.97 0.34 8.52
CA SER A 215 3.78 0.75 7.14
C SER A 215 3.99 -0.40 6.13
N LYS A 216 3.87 -1.65 6.59
CA LYS A 216 4.05 -2.87 5.79
C LYS A 216 2.74 -3.42 5.25
N ASP A 217 1.64 -3.14 5.92
CA ASP A 217 0.32 -3.62 5.56
C ASP A 217 -0.61 -2.44 5.30
N VAL A 218 -1.61 -2.66 4.45
CA VAL A 218 -2.67 -1.72 4.12
C VAL A 218 -4.00 -2.40 4.39
N THR A 219 -4.86 -1.75 5.16
CA THR A 219 -6.24 -2.19 5.37
C THR A 219 -7.16 -1.35 4.51
N LEU A 220 -7.93 -2.02 3.64
CA LEU A 220 -8.89 -1.37 2.75
C LEU A 220 -10.22 -1.12 3.48
N CYS A 221 -10.80 0.05 3.24
CA CYS A 221 -12.05 0.49 3.85
C CYS A 221 -13.08 0.92 2.78
N THR A 222 -14.36 0.89 3.12
CA THR A 222 -15.44 1.41 2.28
C THR A 222 -16.50 2.12 3.08
N TRP A 223 -17.13 3.14 2.49
CA TRP A 223 -18.19 3.90 3.13
C TRP A 223 -19.53 3.18 2.93
N ASN A 224 -20.13 2.72 4.03
CA ASN A 224 -21.39 1.99 4.01
C ASN A 224 -22.33 2.50 5.10
N GLN A 225 -23.57 2.86 4.74
CA GLN A 225 -24.62 3.26 5.68
C GLN A 225 -24.17 4.33 6.71
N ASN A 226 -23.47 5.37 6.23
CA ASN A 226 -22.96 6.51 7.04
C ASN A 226 -21.83 6.15 8.02
N GLN A 227 -21.17 5.02 7.83
CA GLN A 227 -19.97 4.65 8.59
C GLN A 227 -18.94 4.06 7.64
N CYS A 228 -17.68 4.26 7.97
CA CYS A 228 -16.60 3.61 7.26
C CYS A 228 -16.40 2.22 7.86
N VAL A 229 -16.34 1.19 7.02
CA VAL A 229 -16.22 -0.21 7.45
C VAL A 229 -15.10 -0.89 6.68
N ASP A 230 -14.65 -2.03 7.18
CA ASP A 230 -13.68 -2.85 6.46
C ASP A 230 -14.27 -3.25 5.10
N LEU A 231 -13.48 -3.10 4.04
CA LEU A 231 -13.86 -3.58 2.72
C LEU A 231 -13.87 -5.11 2.74
N GLU A 232 -14.94 -5.71 2.23
CA GLU A 232 -15.03 -7.16 1.98
C GLU A 232 -14.95 -7.43 0.47
N PRO A 233 -13.76 -7.75 -0.08
CA PRO A 233 -13.57 -7.95 -1.53
C PRO A 233 -14.52 -8.98 -2.13
N GLU A 234 -14.84 -10.04 -1.38
CA GLU A 234 -15.75 -11.10 -1.81
C GLU A 234 -17.18 -10.62 -2.05
N SER A 235 -17.58 -9.50 -1.46
CA SER A 235 -18.91 -8.89 -1.64
C SER A 235 -18.98 -7.92 -2.82
N LEU A 236 -17.84 -7.57 -3.42
CA LEU A 236 -17.77 -6.60 -4.50
C LEU A 236 -18.31 -7.20 -5.79
N ASP A 237 -19.01 -6.40 -6.57
CA ASP A 237 -19.33 -6.76 -7.94
C ASP A 237 -18.14 -6.53 -8.89
N GLN A 238 -18.29 -7.00 -10.12
CA GLN A 238 -17.28 -6.87 -11.19
C GLN A 238 -16.81 -5.43 -11.40
N GLY A 239 -17.73 -4.45 -11.35
CA GLY A 239 -17.41 -3.04 -11.59
C GLY A 239 -16.70 -2.39 -10.40
N GLN A 240 -16.94 -2.89 -9.18
CA GLN A 240 -16.38 -2.36 -7.94
C GLN A 240 -15.02 -2.97 -7.58
N CYS A 241 -14.80 -4.23 -7.95
CA CYS A 241 -13.68 -5.03 -7.48
C CYS A 241 -12.33 -4.29 -7.61
N LEU A 242 -12.10 -3.64 -8.74
CA LEU A 242 -10.81 -3.03 -9.04
C LEU A 242 -10.64 -1.63 -8.41
N SER A 243 -11.66 -0.78 -8.50
CA SER A 243 -11.61 0.60 -7.99
C SER A 243 -11.67 0.66 -6.47
N TYR A 244 -12.50 -0.17 -5.83
CA TYR A 244 -12.63 -0.18 -4.37
C TYR A 244 -11.47 -0.87 -3.67
N THR A 245 -10.77 -1.77 -4.35
CA THR A 245 -9.59 -2.44 -3.77
C THR A 245 -8.27 -1.77 -4.12
N LEU A 246 -8.31 -0.56 -4.68
CA LEU A 246 -7.12 0.19 -5.08
C LEU A 246 -6.21 -0.71 -5.93
N TYR A 247 -6.78 -1.31 -6.98
CA TYR A 247 -6.10 -2.17 -7.94
C TYR A 247 -5.29 -3.32 -7.34
N SER A 248 -5.67 -3.78 -6.15
CA SER A 248 -5.03 -4.92 -5.48
C SER A 248 -5.77 -6.22 -5.80
N TYR A 249 -7.04 -6.13 -6.21
CA TYR A 249 -7.87 -7.26 -6.63
C TYR A 249 -8.51 -7.02 -8.01
N ALA A 250 -8.73 -8.11 -8.75
CA ALA A 250 -9.44 -8.10 -10.02
C ALA A 250 -10.55 -9.16 -10.00
N TRP A 251 -11.59 -8.92 -10.79
CA TRP A 251 -12.70 -9.84 -10.93
C TRP A 251 -12.26 -11.09 -11.70
N ASP A 252 -12.40 -12.27 -11.11
CA ASP A 252 -12.22 -13.54 -11.83
C ASP A 252 -13.59 -14.04 -12.33
N PRO A 253 -13.83 -14.05 -13.65
CA PRO A 253 -15.10 -14.51 -14.22
C PRO A 253 -15.34 -16.02 -14.01
N SER A 254 -14.32 -16.78 -13.63
CA SER A 254 -14.42 -18.23 -13.38
C SER A 254 -14.96 -18.53 -11.98
N SER A 255 -14.56 -17.73 -10.99
CA SER A 255 -15.03 -17.85 -9.61
C SER A 255 -16.17 -16.90 -9.28
N GLU A 256 -16.47 -15.93 -10.17
CA GLU A 256 -17.43 -14.85 -9.97
C GLU A 256 -17.15 -14.07 -8.67
N GLN A 257 -15.85 -13.85 -8.40
CA GLN A 257 -15.37 -13.21 -7.18
C GLN A 257 -14.21 -12.26 -7.46
N CYS A 258 -14.04 -11.30 -6.56
CA CYS A 258 -12.90 -10.39 -6.56
C CYS A 258 -11.69 -11.08 -5.90
N GLU A 259 -10.64 -11.34 -6.66
CA GLU A 259 -9.45 -12.05 -6.20
C GLU A 259 -8.20 -11.18 -6.22
N ILE A 260 -7.33 -11.35 -5.21
CA ILE A 260 -6.07 -10.61 -5.12
C ILE A 260 -5.16 -10.92 -6.31
N CYS A 261 -4.63 -9.88 -6.95
CA CYS A 261 -3.81 -9.97 -8.16
C CYS A 261 -2.38 -10.49 -7.96
N SER A 262 -2.10 -11.15 -6.82
CA SER A 262 -0.76 -11.58 -6.46
C SER A 262 -0.03 -12.31 -7.58
N LYS A 263 1.24 -11.98 -7.80
CA LYS A 263 2.20 -12.74 -8.64
C LYS A 263 2.25 -14.25 -8.33
N ASN A 264 1.65 -14.72 -7.23
CA ASN A 264 1.52 -16.13 -6.86
C ASN A 264 0.22 -16.83 -7.31
N SER A 265 -0.56 -16.29 -8.24
CA SER A 265 -1.72 -17.01 -8.82
C SER A 265 -1.33 -18.38 -9.43
N ILE A 266 -0.08 -18.54 -9.88
CA ILE A 266 0.50 -19.83 -10.30
C ILE A 266 0.56 -20.84 -9.14
N GLN A 267 0.86 -20.43 -7.91
CA GLN A 267 0.85 -21.32 -6.74
C GLN A 267 -0.57 -21.74 -6.36
N LYS A 268 -1.56 -20.85 -6.43
CA LYS A 268 -2.98 -21.22 -6.19
C LYS A 268 -3.46 -22.29 -7.19
N ARG A 269 -3.12 -22.14 -8.48
CA ARG A 269 -3.42 -23.16 -9.50
C ARG A 269 -2.68 -24.47 -9.23
N LEU A 270 -1.40 -24.42 -8.87
CA LEU A 270 -0.62 -25.63 -8.53
C LEU A 270 -1.15 -26.36 -7.30
N PHE A 271 -1.63 -25.64 -6.28
CA PHE A 271 -2.28 -26.26 -5.10
C PHE A 271 -3.61 -26.94 -5.47
N PHE A 272 -4.43 -26.33 -6.33
CA PHE A 272 -5.66 -26.94 -6.82
C PHE A 272 -5.39 -28.21 -7.65
N PHE A 273 -4.41 -28.18 -8.56
CA PHE A 273 -4.01 -29.38 -9.30
C PHE A 273 -3.41 -30.46 -8.38
N GLY A 274 -2.68 -30.08 -7.34
CA GLY A 274 -2.16 -30.99 -6.32
C GLY A 274 -3.26 -31.72 -5.55
N PHE A 275 -4.32 -31.03 -5.14
CA PHE A 275 -5.48 -31.63 -4.46
C PHE A 275 -6.28 -32.57 -5.37
N ILE A 276 -6.45 -32.23 -6.65
CA ILE A 276 -7.11 -33.10 -7.62
C ILE A 276 -6.31 -34.39 -7.84
N LEU A 277 -4.98 -34.29 -7.95
CA LEU A 277 -4.10 -35.45 -8.09
C LEU A 277 -4.12 -36.33 -6.82
N LEU A 278 -4.16 -35.72 -5.63
CA LEU A 278 -4.29 -36.45 -4.36
C LEU A 278 -5.63 -37.19 -4.25
N ALA A 279 -6.75 -36.52 -4.59
CA ALA A 279 -8.09 -37.12 -4.58
C ALA A 279 -8.24 -38.25 -5.61
N LEU A 280 -7.54 -38.18 -6.74
CA LEU A 280 -7.48 -39.24 -7.74
C LEU A 280 -6.57 -40.41 -7.34
N SER A 281 -5.57 -40.18 -6.49
CA SER A 281 -4.68 -41.23 -5.96
C SER A 281 -5.23 -42.00 -4.76
N LEU A 282 -6.31 -41.48 -4.15
CA LEU A 282 -7.00 -42.05 -2.98
C LEU A 282 -8.29 -42.81 -3.36
N ASN A 283 -8.60 -42.92 -4.66
CA ASN A 283 -9.59 -43.85 -5.23
C ASN A 283 -8.87 -44.96 -6.00
#